data_AF-A0A9N8ZRP2-F1
#
_entry.id   AF-A0A9N8ZRP2-F1
#
_cell.length_a   1.000
_cell.length_b   1.000
_cell.length_c   1.000
_cell.angle_alpha   90.00
_cell.angle_beta   90.00
_cell.angle_gamma   90.00
#
_symmetry.space_group_name_H-M   'P 1'
#
loop_
_entity.id
_entity.type
_entity.pdbx_description
1 polymer ?
#
loop_
_entity_poly.entity_id
_entity_poly.type
_entity_poly.pdbx_seq_one_letter_code
_entity_poly.pdbx_strand_id
1 'polypeptide(L)'
;MDSEEEEVQKAANVIREKKKLIVQAHRARKMMKNRPIMPRTAITKSINEMEKKLGELGLDTSEIRARSQTRKRKRSESVGDEIVRESSRVRSASESRDRSVSGMRDVKQKNESEKQKKLAQRKPNRFAKVGESDRKITSKKPKHLYSSKSTIGKKDWR
;
A
#
# COMPACT_ATOMS: atom_id res chain seq x y z
N MET A 1 13.99 -54.27 -32.97
CA MET A 1 13.35 -52.99 -33.29
C MET A 1 14.33 -52.24 -34.15
N ASP A 2 13.91 -51.78 -35.32
CA ASP A 2 14.79 -50.97 -36.15
C ASP A 2 15.10 -49.64 -35.44
N SER A 3 16.31 -49.12 -35.61
CA SER A 3 16.75 -47.87 -34.98
C SER A 3 15.76 -46.72 -35.24
N GLU A 4 15.17 -46.70 -36.43
CA GLU A 4 14.19 -45.69 -36.85
C GLU A 4 12.84 -45.83 -36.11
N GLU A 5 12.37 -47.05 -35.85
CA GLU A 5 11.11 -47.27 -35.13
C GLU A 5 11.22 -46.81 -33.67
N GLU A 6 12.38 -47.03 -33.04
CA GLU A 6 12.64 -46.54 -31.69
C GLU A 6 12.68 -45.01 -31.61
N GLU A 7 13.24 -44.34 -32.61
CA GLU A 7 13.26 -42.87 -32.70
C GLU A 7 11.85 -42.29 -32.85
N VAL A 8 11.01 -42.91 -33.69
CA VAL A 8 9.61 -42.51 -33.87
C VAL A 8 8.83 -42.67 -32.57
N GLN A 9 9.03 -43.78 -31.83
CA GLN A 9 8.38 -44.00 -30.54
C GLN A 9 8.83 -42.98 -29.49
N LYS A 10 10.13 -42.69 -29.41
CA LYS A 10 10.69 -41.66 -28.51
C LYS A 10 10.11 -40.28 -28.82
N ALA A 11 10.09 -39.87 -30.09
CA ALA A 11 9.50 -38.61 -30.52
C ALA A 11 8.00 -38.53 -30.21
N ALA A 12 7.24 -39.62 -30.44
CA ALA A 12 5.81 -39.68 -30.13
C ALA A 12 5.53 -39.52 -28.63
N ASN A 13 6.37 -40.10 -27.77
CA ASN A 13 6.24 -39.97 -26.32
C ASN A 13 6.51 -38.53 -25.86
N VAL A 14 7.55 -37.88 -26.39
CA VAL A 14 7.85 -36.46 -26.13
C VAL A 14 6.67 -35.56 -26.51
N ILE A 15 6.04 -35.80 -27.67
CA ILE A 15 4.85 -35.05 -28.11
C ILE A 15 3.69 -35.24 -27.14
N ARG A 16 3.42 -36.48 -26.70
CA ARG A 16 2.34 -36.78 -25.74
C ARG A 16 2.57 -36.08 -24.40
N GLU A 17 3.79 -36.10 -23.90
CA GLU A 17 4.18 -35.42 -22.66
C GLU A 17 4.01 -33.91 -22.78
N LYS A 18 4.52 -33.29 -23.85
CA LYS A 18 4.35 -31.84 -24.07
C LYS A 18 2.87 -31.46 -24.16
N LYS A 19 2.04 -32.26 -24.84
CA LYS A 19 0.58 -32.06 -24.90
C LYS A 19 -0.07 -32.16 -23.51
N LYS A 20 0.31 -33.15 -22.70
CA LYS A 20 -0.18 -33.28 -21.31
C LYS A 20 0.17 -32.05 -20.47
N LEU A 21 1.40 -31.55 -20.56
CA LEU A 21 1.85 -30.34 -19.86
C LEU A 21 1.07 -29.09 -20.28
N ILE A 22 0.79 -28.94 -21.58
CA ILE A 22 -0.03 -27.82 -22.10
C ILE A 22 -1.44 -27.86 -21.53
N VAL A 23 -2.06 -29.04 -21.49
CA VAL A 23 -3.41 -29.23 -20.93
C VAL A 23 -3.42 -28.95 -19.42
N GLN A 24 -2.43 -29.44 -18.68
CA GLN A 24 -2.31 -29.16 -17.24
C GLN A 24 -2.13 -27.67 -16.95
N ALA A 25 -1.26 -26.97 -17.69
CA ALA A 25 -1.05 -25.53 -17.56
C ALA A 25 -2.30 -24.72 -17.93
N HIS A 26 -3.07 -25.17 -18.94
CA HIS A 26 -4.35 -24.55 -19.30
C HIS A 26 -5.40 -24.74 -18.21
N ARG A 27 -5.52 -25.96 -17.68
CA ARG A 27 -6.42 -26.26 -16.55
C ARG A 27 -6.06 -25.37 -15.37
N ALA A 28 -4.79 -25.34 -14.94
CA ALA A 28 -4.29 -24.49 -13.87
C ALA A 28 -4.67 -23.00 -14.06
N ARG A 29 -4.51 -22.47 -15.28
CA ARG A 29 -4.89 -21.08 -15.61
C ARG A 29 -6.40 -20.82 -15.48
N LYS A 30 -7.23 -21.83 -15.74
CA LYS A 30 -8.70 -21.75 -15.67
C LYS A 30 -9.30 -22.37 -14.39
N MET A 31 -8.48 -22.79 -13.41
CA MET A 31 -8.96 -23.52 -12.23
C MET A 31 -9.94 -22.70 -11.37
N MET A 32 -9.87 -21.37 -11.43
CA MET A 32 -10.72 -20.52 -10.61
C MET A 32 -12.05 -20.24 -11.32
N LYS A 33 -13.04 -21.11 -11.09
CA LYS A 33 -14.39 -21.01 -11.70
C LYS A 33 -15.16 -19.72 -11.31
N ASN A 34 -14.73 -19.02 -10.26
CA ASN A 34 -15.45 -17.87 -9.68
C ASN A 34 -14.74 -16.52 -9.86
N ARG A 35 -13.69 -16.41 -10.69
CA ARG A 35 -13.07 -15.09 -11.00
C ARG A 35 -12.84 -14.92 -12.51
N PRO A 36 -13.01 -13.70 -13.04
CA PRO A 36 -12.66 -13.41 -14.42
C PRO A 36 -11.14 -13.52 -14.65
N ILE A 37 -10.75 -13.90 -15.86
CA ILE A 37 -9.34 -13.89 -16.28
C ILE A 37 -8.94 -12.44 -16.55
N MET A 38 -7.89 -11.95 -15.88
CA MET A 38 -7.37 -10.59 -16.08
C MET A 38 -6.98 -10.36 -17.55
N PRO A 39 -7.35 -9.22 -18.16
CA PRO A 39 -7.02 -8.93 -19.55
C PRO A 39 -5.50 -8.78 -19.71
N ARG A 40 -4.96 -9.27 -20.83
CA ARG A 40 -3.52 -9.25 -21.09
C ARG A 40 -2.93 -7.85 -21.17
N THR A 41 -3.74 -6.85 -21.50
CA THR A 41 -3.35 -5.43 -21.58
C THR A 41 -3.05 -4.83 -20.21
N ALA A 42 -3.70 -5.32 -19.15
CA ALA A 42 -3.48 -4.84 -17.79
C ALA A 42 -2.35 -5.59 -17.06
N ILE A 43 -1.84 -6.68 -17.63
CA ILE A 43 -0.81 -7.52 -17.02
C ILE A 43 0.56 -7.14 -17.56
N THR A 44 1.46 -6.70 -16.68
CA THR A 44 2.88 -6.52 -17.03
C THR A 44 3.57 -7.88 -17.10
N LYS A 45 4.36 -8.11 -18.16
CA LYS A 45 5.16 -9.32 -18.32
C LYS A 45 6.63 -9.04 -18.15
N SER A 46 7.34 -10.01 -17.56
CA SER A 46 8.80 -9.93 -17.48
C SER A 46 9.42 -10.24 -18.84
N ILE A 47 10.48 -9.50 -19.17
CA ILE A 47 11.24 -9.68 -20.41
C ILE A 47 11.95 -11.04 -20.39
N ASN A 48 12.44 -11.48 -19.22
CA ASN A 48 13.09 -12.77 -19.03
C ASN A 48 12.17 -13.96 -19.36
N GLU A 49 10.89 -13.92 -19.01
CA GLU A 49 9.94 -14.98 -19.36
C GLU A 49 9.69 -15.03 -20.87
N MET A 50 9.63 -13.85 -21.51
CA MET A 50 9.45 -13.74 -22.96
C MET A 50 10.66 -14.32 -23.70
N GLU A 51 11.86 -13.96 -23.27
CA GLU A 51 13.13 -14.43 -23.83
C GLU A 51 13.24 -15.96 -23.80
N LYS A 52 12.97 -16.59 -22.65
CA LYS A 52 13.01 -18.05 -22.51
C LYS A 52 12.06 -18.75 -23.48
N LYS A 53 10.82 -18.25 -23.61
CA LYS A 53 9.83 -18.87 -24.51
C LYS A 53 10.16 -18.70 -25.98
N LEU A 54 10.70 -17.55 -26.37
CA LEU A 54 11.14 -17.31 -27.75
C LEU A 54 12.39 -18.14 -28.08
N GLY A 55 13.31 -18.29 -27.12
CA GLY A 55 14.47 -19.18 -27.24
C GLY A 55 14.08 -20.65 -27.38
N GLU A 56 13.10 -21.14 -26.61
CA GLU A 56 12.53 -22.49 -26.78
C GLU A 56 11.92 -22.71 -28.17
N LEU A 57 11.46 -21.65 -28.85
CA LEU A 57 10.93 -21.68 -30.21
C LEU A 57 12.02 -21.53 -31.28
N GLY A 58 13.28 -21.33 -30.90
CA GLY A 58 14.40 -21.14 -31.82
C GLY A 58 14.53 -19.72 -32.41
N LEU A 59 13.91 -18.72 -31.79
CA LEU A 59 13.98 -17.33 -32.24
C LEU A 59 15.10 -16.59 -31.51
N ASP A 60 15.90 -15.80 -32.23
CA ASP A 60 16.88 -14.90 -31.61
C ASP A 60 16.18 -13.74 -30.89
N THR A 61 16.62 -13.46 -29.67
CA THR A 61 16.03 -12.47 -28.75
C THR A 61 16.99 -11.33 -28.42
N SER A 62 18.18 -11.32 -29.03
CA SER A 62 19.23 -10.32 -28.85
C SER A 62 18.72 -8.88 -29.02
N GLU A 63 17.93 -8.61 -30.06
CA GLU A 63 17.35 -7.29 -30.36
C GLU A 63 16.29 -6.83 -29.32
N ILE A 64 15.56 -7.77 -28.72
CA ILE A 64 14.54 -7.47 -27.71
C ILE A 64 15.24 -7.09 -26.40
N ARG A 65 16.31 -7.80 -26.06
CA ARG A 65 17.11 -7.54 -24.87
C ARG A 65 17.81 -6.18 -24.95
N ALA A 66 18.37 -5.82 -26.11
CA ALA A 66 19.02 -4.54 -26.33
C ALA A 66 18.10 -3.34 -26.05
N ARG A 67 16.83 -3.41 -26.49
CA ARG A 67 15.81 -2.37 -26.23
C ARG A 67 15.48 -2.21 -24.75
N SER A 68 15.56 -3.27 -23.96
CA SER A 68 15.26 -3.23 -22.53
C SER A 68 16.38 -2.67 -21.66
N GLN A 69 17.62 -2.73 -22.16
CA GLN A 69 18.82 -2.31 -21.44
C GLN A 69 19.07 -0.79 -21.51
N THR A 70 18.10 -0.01 -21.99
CA THR A 70 18.22 1.45 -22.06
C THR A 70 18.45 2.00 -20.66
N ARG A 71 19.70 2.41 -20.40
CA ARG A 71 20.07 3.09 -19.16
C ARG A 71 19.30 4.39 -19.08
N LYS A 72 18.57 4.59 -17.98
CA LYS A 72 18.01 5.91 -17.66
C LYS A 72 19.16 6.91 -17.66
N ARG A 73 19.07 7.94 -18.51
CA ARG A 73 19.99 9.08 -18.45
C ARG A 73 19.84 9.70 -17.06
N LYS A 74 20.92 9.76 -16.28
CA LYS A 74 20.90 10.41 -14.96
C LYS A 74 20.44 11.86 -15.18
N ARG A 75 19.26 12.20 -14.67
CA ARG A 75 18.82 13.59 -14.55
C ARG A 75 19.54 14.13 -13.32
N SER A 76 20.11 15.33 -13.38
CA SER A 76 20.84 15.94 -12.26
C SER A 76 20.04 15.98 -10.94
N GLU A 77 18.71 15.91 -11.02
CA GLU A 77 17.78 15.82 -9.87
C GLU A 77 17.79 14.46 -9.14
N SER A 78 18.42 13.40 -9.66
CA SER A 78 18.43 12.08 -9.01
C SER A 78 19.65 11.82 -8.12
N VAL A 79 20.47 12.84 -7.85
CA VAL A 79 21.49 12.78 -6.79
C VAL A 79 20.78 13.18 -5.49
N GLY A 80 20.29 12.17 -4.76
CA GLY A 80 19.61 12.35 -3.49
C GLY A 80 20.59 12.73 -2.38
N ASP A 81 21.10 13.95 -2.42
CA ASP A 81 21.78 14.59 -1.28
C ASP A 81 21.34 16.05 -1.06
N GLU A 82 20.22 16.45 -1.66
CA GLU A 82 19.68 17.81 -1.57
C GLU A 82 18.20 17.84 -1.16
N ILE A 83 17.78 16.91 -0.29
CA ILE A 83 16.52 17.06 0.45
C ILE A 83 16.66 18.14 1.55
N VAL A 84 17.88 18.63 1.79
CA VAL A 84 18.16 19.83 2.60
C VAL A 84 18.47 21.03 1.69
N ARG A 85 17.67 21.26 0.63
CA ARG A 85 17.58 22.63 0.09
C ARG A 85 16.82 23.46 1.11
N GLU A 86 17.58 24.09 2.00
CA GLU A 86 17.24 25.35 2.67
C GLU A 86 16.46 26.20 1.66
N SER A 87 15.20 26.50 1.99
CA SER A 87 14.24 27.16 1.12
C SER A 87 14.68 28.59 0.79
N SER A 88 15.63 28.74 -0.12
CA SER A 88 16.03 30.03 -0.64
C SER A 88 15.17 30.37 -1.86
N ARG A 89 14.08 31.09 -1.57
CA ARG A 89 13.52 32.16 -2.42
C ARG A 89 13.15 31.81 -3.86
N VAL A 90 11.98 31.20 -4.10
CA VAL A 90 11.19 31.53 -5.30
C VAL A 90 9.67 31.37 -5.03
N ARG A 91 8.99 32.51 -4.95
CA ARG A 91 7.57 32.78 -5.31
C ARG A 91 6.44 32.27 -4.39
N SER A 92 5.91 33.24 -3.64
CA SER A 92 4.46 33.53 -3.61
C SER A 92 3.49 32.46 -3.08
N ALA A 93 3.87 31.73 -2.04
CA ALA A 93 2.89 31.31 -1.04
C ALA A 93 3.12 32.23 0.17
N SER A 94 2.08 32.92 0.63
CA SER A 94 2.14 33.68 1.89
C SER A 94 2.83 32.80 2.94
N GLU A 95 3.95 33.26 3.50
CA GLU A 95 4.55 32.64 4.67
C GLU A 95 3.44 32.52 5.71
N SER A 96 2.86 31.32 5.84
CA SER A 96 1.99 31.00 6.95
C SER A 96 2.91 30.98 8.16
N ARG A 97 3.17 32.16 8.73
CA ARG A 97 3.98 32.31 9.93
C ARG A 97 3.32 31.45 10.97
N ASP A 98 4.02 30.41 11.39
CA ASP A 98 3.55 29.52 12.43
C ASP A 98 3.34 30.36 13.69
N ARG A 99 2.06 30.58 14.04
CA ARG A 99 1.66 31.38 15.20
C ARG A 99 2.21 30.79 16.49
N SER A 100 2.49 29.48 16.52
CA SER A 100 3.06 28.80 17.69
C SER A 100 4.53 29.12 17.95
N VAL A 101 5.24 29.69 16.97
CA VAL A 101 6.66 30.07 17.07
C VAL A 101 6.88 31.58 16.94
N SER A 102 5.93 32.30 16.34
CA SER A 102 6.05 33.74 16.03
C SER A 102 6.37 34.66 17.22
N GLY A 103 6.11 34.24 18.46
CA GLY A 103 6.41 35.01 19.68
C GLY A 103 7.62 34.50 20.48
N MET A 104 8.36 33.51 19.97
CA MET A 104 9.48 32.88 20.66
C MET A 104 10.79 33.43 20.09
N ARG A 105 11.70 33.82 20.98
CA ARG A 105 13.00 34.39 20.59
C ARG A 105 13.93 33.32 20.02
N ASP A 106 14.06 32.19 20.72
CA ASP A 106 14.97 31.10 20.39
C ASP A 106 14.29 29.73 20.45
N VAL A 107 14.93 28.72 19.83
CA VAL A 107 14.51 27.31 19.89
C VAL A 107 14.42 26.78 21.33
N LYS A 108 15.28 27.26 22.23
CA LYS A 108 15.23 26.90 23.65
C LYS A 108 13.87 27.29 24.28
N GLN A 109 13.40 28.50 24.01
CA GLN A 109 12.12 29.01 24.52
C GLN A 109 10.94 28.24 23.93
N LYS A 110 11.04 27.83 22.65
CA LYS A 110 10.06 26.93 22.02
C LYS A 110 9.99 25.59 22.76
N ASN A 111 11.13 24.95 23.02
CA ASN A 111 11.18 23.65 23.69
C ASN A 111 10.62 23.72 25.13
N GLU A 112 10.89 24.82 25.84
CA GLU A 112 10.33 25.06 27.17
C GLU A 112 8.80 25.24 27.12
N SER A 113 8.30 26.01 26.15
CA SER A 113 6.85 26.17 25.89
C SER A 113 6.17 24.83 25.59
N GLU A 114 6.75 24.01 24.72
CA GLU A 114 6.22 22.68 24.40
C GLU A 114 6.18 21.76 25.62
N LYS A 115 7.21 21.83 26.49
CA LYS A 115 7.26 21.09 27.75
C LYS A 115 6.13 21.52 28.68
N GLN A 116 5.91 22.82 28.83
CA GLN A 116 4.82 23.37 29.65
C GLN A 116 3.44 22.95 29.11
N LYS A 117 3.24 22.98 27.78
CA LYS A 117 2.03 22.50 27.12
C LYS A 117 1.76 21.03 27.45
N LYS A 118 2.76 20.15 27.32
CA LYS A 118 2.61 18.71 27.65
C LYS A 118 2.29 18.49 29.13
N LEU A 119 2.88 19.27 30.03
CA LEU A 119 2.57 19.21 31.47
C LEU A 119 1.12 19.61 31.76
N ALA A 120 0.63 20.69 31.15
CA ALA A 120 -0.75 21.16 31.32
C ALA A 120 -1.79 20.12 30.84
N GLN A 121 -1.49 19.40 29.76
CA GLN A 121 -2.35 18.35 29.20
C GLN A 121 -2.48 17.10 30.09
N ARG A 122 -1.60 16.90 31.09
CA ARG A 122 -1.67 15.70 31.96
C ARG A 122 -2.98 15.62 32.75
N LYS A 123 -3.53 16.76 33.21
CA LYS A 123 -4.78 16.79 33.98
C LYS A 123 -6.00 16.34 33.17
N PRO A 124 -6.30 16.90 31.97
CA PRO A 124 -7.40 16.41 31.14
C PRO A 124 -7.17 14.98 30.64
N ASN A 125 -5.92 14.60 30.32
CA ASN A 125 -5.61 13.23 29.90
C ASN A 125 -5.87 12.21 31.01
N ARG A 126 -5.63 12.58 32.28
CA ARG A 126 -5.98 11.73 33.44
C ARG A 126 -7.49 11.45 33.53
N PHE A 127 -8.33 12.38 33.08
CA PHE A 127 -9.78 12.21 32.99
C PHE A 127 -10.24 11.64 31.63
N ALA A 128 -9.30 11.14 30.82
CA ALA A 128 -9.54 10.61 29.48
C ALA A 128 -10.35 11.55 28.56
N LYS A 129 -10.11 12.85 28.67
CA LYS A 129 -10.73 13.84 27.78
C LYS A 129 -10.17 13.70 26.36
N VAL A 130 -11.04 13.82 25.37
CA VAL A 130 -10.64 13.72 23.94
C VAL A 130 -9.75 14.89 23.54
N GLY A 131 -9.96 16.06 24.13
CA GLY A 131 -9.14 17.24 23.92
C GLY A 131 -9.58 18.40 24.81
N GLU A 132 -8.96 19.57 24.61
CA GLU A 132 -9.24 20.77 25.41
C GLU A 132 -10.68 21.29 25.26
N SER A 133 -11.31 20.97 24.12
CA SER A 133 -12.71 21.30 23.83
C SER A 133 -13.72 20.34 24.48
N ASP A 134 -13.29 19.17 24.98
CA ASP A 134 -14.19 18.20 25.60
C ASP A 134 -14.50 18.57 27.06
N ARG A 135 -15.52 19.43 27.20
CA ARG A 135 -16.03 19.93 28.48
C ARG A 135 -17.40 19.33 28.84
N LYS A 136 -17.74 18.16 28.30
CA LYS A 136 -19.03 17.50 28.57
C LYS A 136 -19.19 17.16 30.05
N ILE A 137 -20.30 17.59 30.64
CA ILE A 137 -20.73 17.26 32.00
C ILE A 137 -21.78 16.16 31.90
N THR A 138 -21.54 15.02 32.54
CA THR A 138 -22.49 13.90 32.58
C THR A 138 -23.42 14.05 33.77
N SER A 139 -24.65 13.54 33.63
CA SER A 139 -25.60 13.45 34.74
C SER A 139 -25.19 12.29 35.65
N LYS A 140 -24.92 12.58 36.93
CA LYS A 140 -24.55 11.54 37.91
C LYS A 140 -25.72 10.61 38.27
N LYS A 141 -26.93 11.18 38.36
CA LYS A 141 -28.16 10.47 38.73
C LYS A 141 -29.31 10.88 37.79
N PRO A 142 -29.45 10.25 36.61
CA PRO A 142 -30.55 10.55 35.70
C PRO A 142 -31.91 10.23 36.33
N LYS A 143 -32.85 11.17 36.25
CA LYS A 143 -34.17 11.10 36.92
C LYS A 143 -34.95 9.82 36.57
N HIS A 144 -34.98 9.43 35.30
CA HIS A 144 -35.75 8.28 34.82
C HIS A 144 -35.27 6.92 35.37
N LEU A 145 -34.08 6.86 36.00
CA LEU A 145 -33.61 5.65 36.68
C LEU A 145 -33.94 5.62 38.18
N TYR A 146 -34.07 6.79 38.83
CA TYR A 146 -34.10 6.88 40.30
C TYR A 146 -35.41 7.44 40.87
N SER A 147 -36.30 7.98 40.05
CA SER A 147 -37.48 8.72 40.52
C SER A 147 -38.78 7.91 40.55
N SER A 148 -38.91 6.84 39.76
CA SER A 148 -40.15 6.09 39.59
C SER A 148 -40.01 4.63 40.07
N LYS A 149 -41.16 4.00 40.36
CA LYS A 149 -41.26 2.55 40.66
C LYS A 149 -41.98 1.86 39.50
N SER A 150 -41.51 0.70 39.08
CA SER A 150 -42.16 -0.08 38.02
C SER A 150 -43.40 -0.79 38.59
N THR A 151 -44.58 -0.47 38.06
CA THR A 151 -45.84 -1.13 38.40
C THR A 151 -46.17 -2.27 37.43
N ILE A 152 -47.22 -3.05 37.73
CA ILE A 152 -47.73 -4.07 36.80
C ILE A 152 -48.33 -3.36 35.56
N GLY A 153 -47.99 -3.81 34.34
CA GLY A 153 -48.45 -3.20 33.09
C GLY A 153 -47.31 -2.68 32.20
N LYS A 154 -47.51 -1.50 31.59
CA LYS A 154 -46.55 -0.88 30.66
C LYS A 154 -45.28 -0.46 31.41
N LYS A 155 -44.12 -0.72 30.80
CA LYS A 155 -42.79 -0.35 31.31
C LYS A 155 -42.20 0.79 30.49
N ASP A 156 -41.36 1.60 31.12
CA ASP A 156 -40.69 2.76 30.49
C ASP A 156 -39.62 2.35 29.46
N TRP A 157 -39.15 1.11 29.53
CA TRP A 157 -38.14 0.52 28.65
C TRP A 157 -38.57 -0.88 28.19
N ARG A 158 -37.95 -1.36 27.12
CA ARG A 158 -38.34 -2.58 26.40
C ARG A 158 -37.64 -3.83 26.91
#